data_AF-A8VVG9-F1
#
_entry.id   AF-A8VVG9-F1
#
_cell.length_a   1.000
_cell.length_b   1.000
_cell.length_c   1.000
_cell.angle_alpha   90.00
_cell.angle_beta   90.00
_cell.angle_gamma   90.00
#
_symmetry.space_group_name_H-M   'P 1'
#
loop_
_entity.id
_entity.type
_entity.pdbx_description
1 polymer ?
#
loop_
_entity_poly.entity_id
_entity_poly.type
_entity_poly.pdbx_seq_one_letter_code
_entity_poly.pdbx_strand_id
1 'polypeptide(L)'
;NVAGTNLLELMYTNPRRYSFLFQSYVQLTMLQLHTYESTMPYKIMERSVFSSRCFIETMKRSKLLQDVEIMVLEDWYDWCIQNVNIVTDLIIYLRTSPDVVYQRM
;
A
#
# COMPACT_ATOMS: atom_id res chain seq x y z
N ASN A 1 -12.42 0.35 -5.30
CA ASN A 1 -13.15 1.17 -6.31
C ASN A 1 -13.23 2.60 -5.85
N VAL A 2 -12.92 3.55 -6.72
CA VAL A 2 -13.02 4.99 -6.46
C VAL A 2 -14.02 5.57 -7.45
N ALA A 3 -15.13 6.11 -6.96
CA ALA A 3 -16.21 6.65 -7.79
C ALA A 3 -16.64 5.70 -8.94
N GLY A 4 -16.79 4.40 -8.64
CA GLY A 4 -17.15 3.38 -9.64
C GLY A 4 -15.99 2.86 -10.50
N THR A 5 -14.79 3.43 -10.37
CA THR A 5 -13.60 3.02 -11.14
C THR A 5 -12.75 2.01 -10.38
N ASN A 6 -12.34 0.94 -11.04
CA ASN A 6 -11.45 -0.08 -10.49
C ASN A 6 -9.97 0.28 -10.69
N LEU A 7 -9.38 0.95 -9.71
CA LEU A 7 -7.97 1.36 -9.77
C LEU A 7 -6.99 0.19 -9.85
N LEU A 8 -7.34 -0.98 -9.28
CA LEU A 8 -6.48 -2.16 -9.33
C LEU A 8 -6.40 -2.70 -10.75
N GLU A 9 -7.54 -2.79 -11.44
CA GLU A 9 -7.61 -3.21 -12.83
C GLU A 9 -6.89 -2.22 -13.76
N LEU A 10 -7.05 -0.91 -13.53
CA LEU A 10 -6.31 0.11 -14.28
C LEU A 10 -4.80 0.01 -14.08
N MET A 11 -4.35 -0.28 -12.85
CA MET A 11 -2.94 -0.51 -12.56
C MET A 11 -2.40 -1.74 -13.31
N TYR A 12 -3.15 -2.83 -13.38
CA TYR A 12 -2.72 -4.00 -14.16
C TYR A 12 -2.76 -3.77 -15.68
N THR A 13 -3.73 -2.99 -16.18
CA THR A 13 -3.91 -2.74 -17.61
C THR A 13 -2.89 -1.73 -18.14
N ASN A 14 -2.61 -0.66 -17.40
CA ASN A 14 -1.61 0.35 -17.76
C ASN A 14 -0.82 0.80 -16.53
N PRO A 15 0.15 -0.02 -16.07
CA PRO A 15 0.88 0.23 -14.84
C PRO A 15 1.69 1.52 -14.90
N ARG A 16 2.28 1.89 -16.05
CA ARG A 16 3.05 3.14 -16.16
C ARG A 16 2.22 4.38 -15.90
N ARG A 17 0.92 4.35 -16.23
CA ARG A 17 0.03 5.50 -16.02
C ARG A 17 -0.62 5.49 -14.65
N TYR A 18 -0.98 4.32 -14.14
CA TYR A 18 -1.84 4.20 -12.97
C TYR A 18 -1.15 3.69 -11.70
N SER A 19 0.13 3.27 -11.75
CA SER A 19 0.86 2.83 -10.56
C SER A 19 0.92 3.91 -9.48
N PHE A 20 1.27 5.14 -9.85
CA PHE A 20 1.32 6.26 -8.91
C PHE A 20 -0.06 6.53 -8.29
N LEU A 21 -1.11 6.60 -9.11
CA LEU A 21 -2.48 6.83 -8.64
C LEU A 21 -2.95 5.72 -7.69
N PHE A 22 -2.70 4.47 -8.07
CA PHE A 22 -3.09 3.32 -7.27
C PHE A 22 -2.35 3.30 -5.92
N GLN A 23 -1.03 3.47 -5.93
CA GLN A 23 -0.24 3.48 -4.69
C GLN A 23 -0.60 4.65 -3.78
N SER A 24 -0.86 5.84 -4.34
CA SER A 24 -1.32 7.00 -3.58
C SER A 24 -2.65 6.71 -2.87
N TYR A 25 -3.59 6.07 -3.57
CA TYR A 25 -4.89 5.72 -2.98
C TYR A 25 -4.78 4.59 -1.95
N VAL A 26 -3.91 3.61 -2.18
CA VAL A 26 -3.60 2.56 -1.20
C VAL A 26 -2.99 3.15 0.07
N GLN A 27 -2.04 4.09 -0.03
CA GLN A 27 -1.50 4.77 1.15
C GLN A 27 -2.61 5.47 1.95
N LEU A 28 -3.49 6.23 1.29
CA LEU A 28 -4.61 6.93 1.94
C LEU A 28 -5.53 5.96 2.68
N THR A 29 -5.98 4.89 2.02
CA THR A 29 -6.91 3.92 2.62
C THR A 29 -6.27 3.12 3.75
N MET A 30 -4.99 2.76 3.63
CA MET A 30 -4.24 2.14 4.73
C MET A 30 -4.10 3.09 5.92
N LEU A 31 -3.84 4.37 5.67
CA LEU A 31 -3.74 5.38 6.73
C LEU A 31 -5.06 5.55 7.47
N GLN A 32 -6.17 5.66 6.74
CA GLN A 32 -7.52 5.70 7.31
C GLN A 32 -7.82 4.47 8.17
N LEU A 33 -7.40 3.28 7.69
CA LEU A 33 -7.54 2.07 8.49
C LEU A 33 -6.66 2.12 9.73
N HIS A 34 -5.43 2.63 9.67
CA HIS A 34 -4.55 2.76 10.84
C HIS A 34 -5.13 3.71 11.89
N THR A 35 -5.64 4.87 11.47
CA THR A 35 -6.20 5.89 12.37
C THR A 35 -7.62 5.59 12.85
N TYR A 36 -8.30 4.59 12.28
CA TYR A 36 -9.63 4.20 12.73
C TYR A 36 -9.61 3.71 14.19
N GLU A 37 -10.34 4.41 15.06
CA GLU A 37 -10.52 4.01 16.46
C GLU A 37 -11.56 2.89 16.53
N SER A 38 -11.12 1.70 16.93
CA SER A 38 -12.03 0.57 17.17
C SER A 38 -12.52 0.61 18.62
N THR A 39 -13.80 0.29 18.82
CA THR A 39 -14.37 0.06 20.15
C THR A 39 -13.99 -1.30 20.73
N MET A 40 -13.42 -2.18 19.90
CA MET A 40 -12.99 -3.52 20.31
C MET A 40 -11.60 -3.46 20.97
N PRO A 41 -11.29 -4.38 21.90
CA PRO A 41 -10.00 -4.41 22.57
C PRO A 41 -8.84 -4.81 21.65
N TYR A 42 -9.13 -5.30 20.45
CA TYR A 42 -8.14 -5.67 19.44
C TYR A 42 -8.60 -5.23 18.06
N LYS A 43 -7.62 -4.96 17.19
CA LYS A 43 -7.82 -4.58 15.79
C LYS A 43 -6.88 -5.40 14.93
N ILE A 44 -7.45 -6.10 13.96
CA ILE A 44 -6.69 -6.89 12.99
C ILE A 44 -6.86 -6.22 11.64
N MET A 45 -5.73 -6.01 10.96
CA MET A 45 -5.69 -5.42 9.63
C MET A 45 -4.98 -6.37 8.68
N GLU A 46 -5.57 -6.55 7.49
CA GLU A 46 -4.84 -7.13 6.38
C GLU A 46 -3.99 -6.02 5.75
N ARG A 47 -2.67 -6.25 5.63
CA ARG A 47 -1.67 -5.26 5.18
C ARG A 47 -1.53 -4.07 6.14
N SER A 48 -0.64 -3.16 5.74
CA SER A 48 -0.28 -1.95 6.49
C SER A 48 0.37 -0.93 5.56
N VAL A 49 0.54 0.30 6.05
CA VAL A 49 1.36 1.32 5.38
C VAL A 49 2.77 0.81 5.09
N PHE A 50 3.36 0.01 6.00
CA PHE A 50 4.69 -0.59 5.82
C PHE A 50 4.75 -1.52 4.60
N SER A 51 3.72 -2.35 4.41
CA SER A 51 3.66 -3.23 3.25
C SER A 51 3.46 -2.46 1.93
N SER A 52 2.75 -1.31 1.96
CA SER A 52 2.61 -0.42 0.80
C SER A 52 3.97 0.09 0.33
N ARG A 53 4.87 0.47 1.26
CA ARG A 53 6.25 0.87 0.93
C ARG A 53 7.03 -0.22 0.19
N CYS A 54 6.81 -1.50 0.51
CA CYS A 54 7.43 -2.60 -0.23
C CYS A 54 6.97 -2.68 -1.71
N PHE A 55 5.70 -2.37 -1.99
CA PHE A 55 5.19 -2.34 -3.36
C PHE A 55 5.75 -1.16 -4.14
N ILE A 56 5.86 0.01 -3.51
CA ILE A 56 6.49 1.20 -4.11
C ILE A 56 7.94 0.90 -4.49
N GLU A 57 8.71 0.29 -3.58
CA GLU A 57 10.09 -0.14 -3.85
C GLU A 57 10.17 -1.14 -5.01
N THR A 58 9.22 -2.07 -5.11
CA THR A 58 9.15 -3.03 -6.23
C THR A 58 8.87 -2.33 -7.56
N MET A 59 7.95 -1.35 -7.56
CA MET A 59 7.59 -0.56 -8.73
C MET A 59 8.72 0.38 -9.18
N LYS A 60 9.49 0.93 -8.22
CA LYS A 60 10.73 1.68 -8.44
C LYS A 60 11.78 0.84 -9.16
N ARG A 61 12.08 -0.36 -8.63
CA ARG A 61 13.04 -1.30 -9.26
C ARG A 61 12.59 -1.75 -10.65
N SER A 62 11.29 -1.91 -10.84
CA SER A 62 10.68 -2.30 -12.12
C SER A 62 10.54 -1.14 -13.11
N LYS A 63 10.96 0.08 -12.76
CA LYS A 63 10.84 1.31 -13.57
C LYS A 63 9.41 1.59 -14.05
N LEU A 64 8.43 1.25 -13.21
CA LEU A 64 7.01 1.53 -13.46
C LEU A 64 6.60 2.93 -12.99
N LEU A 65 7.36 3.49 -12.06
CA LEU A 65 7.20 4.85 -11.54
C LEU A 65 8.37 5.71 -12.02
N GLN A 66 8.09 6.99 -12.27
CA GLN A 66 9.10 8.00 -12.50
C GLN A 66 9.77 8.43 -11.19
N ASP A 67 10.99 8.96 -11.26
CA ASP A 67 11.74 9.40 -10.08
C ASP A 67 10.95 10.43 -9.26
N VAL A 68 10.27 11.36 -9.93
CA VAL A 68 9.41 12.36 -9.25
C VAL A 68 8.22 11.73 -8.54
N GLU A 69 7.60 10.70 -9.12
CA GLU A 69 6.46 9.99 -8.52
C GLU A 69 6.90 9.22 -7.28
N ILE A 70 8.11 8.63 -7.33
CA ILE A 70 8.72 7.92 -6.20
C ILE A 70 9.00 8.90 -5.06
N MET A 71 9.64 10.03 -5.35
CA MET A 71 9.95 11.04 -4.33
C MET A 71 8.67 11.54 -3.63
N VAL A 72 7.62 11.84 -4.39
CA VAL A 72 6.34 12.26 -3.81
C VAL A 72 5.73 11.17 -2.92
N LEU A 73 5.76 9.90 -3.35
CA LEU A 73 5.22 8.78 -2.56
C LEU A 73 6.04 8.50 -1.29
N GLU A 74 7.37 8.66 -1.35
CA GLU A 74 8.29 8.51 -0.22
C GLU A 74 8.10 9.66 0.78
N ASP A 75 8.04 10.91 0.32
CA ASP A 75 7.78 12.09 1.17
C ASP A 75 6.43 11.98 1.89
N TRP A 76 5.38 11.58 1.18
CA TRP A 76 4.07 11.33 1.79
C TRP A 76 4.13 10.24 2.85
N TYR A 77 4.83 9.15 2.57
CA TYR A 77 5.01 8.07 3.53
C TYR A 77 5.72 8.57 4.79
N ASP A 78 6.85 9.26 4.62
CA ASP A 78 7.66 9.74 5.75
C ASP A 78 6.89 10.76 6.58
N TRP A 79 6.13 11.66 5.94
CA TRP A 79 5.21 12.57 6.64
C TRP A 79 4.15 11.81 7.43
N CYS A 80 3.54 10.78 6.86
CA CYS A 80 2.52 9.97 7.55
C CYS A 80 3.09 9.27 8.79
N ILE A 81 4.29 8.67 8.68
CA ILE A 81 4.94 8.01 9.83
C ILE A 81 5.23 9.00 10.96
N GLN A 82 5.63 10.23 10.63
CA GLN A 82 6.00 11.24 11.63
C GLN A 82 4.80 11.94 12.27
N ASN A 83 3.74 12.19 11.50
CA ASN A 83 2.64 13.07 11.91
C ASN A 83 1.36 12.31 12.30
N VAL A 84 1.26 11.02 11.97
CA VAL A 84 0.07 10.23 12.25
C VAL A 84 0.39 9.14 13.27
N ASN A 85 -0.53 8.96 14.23
CA ASN A 85 -0.40 7.91 15.24
C ASN A 85 -0.69 6.52 14.62
N ILE A 86 0.33 5.93 14.01
CA ILE A 86 0.27 4.60 13.41
C ILE A 86 0.74 3.58 14.45
N VAL A 87 -0.22 2.99 15.17
CA VAL A 87 0.06 1.98 16.20
C VAL A 87 0.11 0.59 15.56
N THR A 88 1.15 -0.18 15.84
CA THR A 88 1.27 -1.57 15.38
C THR A 88 1.98 -2.39 16.45
N ASP A 89 1.21 -3.18 17.20
CA ASP A 89 1.74 -3.99 18.31
C ASP A 89 2.40 -5.30 17.84
N LEU A 90 1.85 -5.90 16.78
CA LEU A 90 2.32 -7.19 16.24
C LEU A 90 2.13 -7.26 14.73
N ILE A 91 3.13 -7.79 14.03
CA ILE A 91 3.05 -8.14 12.61
C ILE A 91 3.14 -9.66 12.48
N ILE A 92 2.08 -10.27 11.95
CA ILE A 92 2.06 -11.70 11.61
C ILE A 92 2.53 -11.86 10.16
N TYR A 93 3.71 -12.42 9.97
CA TYR A 93 4.26 -12.67 8.63
C TYR A 93 3.87 -14.08 8.13
N LEU A 94 2.89 -14.12 7.21
CA LEU A 94 2.50 -15.34 6.53
C LEU A 94 3.50 -15.71 5.43
N ARG A 95 4.58 -16.41 5.81
CA ARG A 95 5.65 -16.81 4.89
C ARG A 95 5.22 -17.94 3.96
N THR A 96 5.46 -17.78 2.66
CA THR A 96 5.19 -18.79 1.62
C THR A 96 6.17 -18.63 0.44
N SER A 97 6.28 -19.65 -0.42
CA SER A 97 7.05 -19.55 -1.68
C SER A 97 6.25 -18.86 -2.78
N PRO A 98 6.92 -18.26 -3.79
CA PRO A 98 6.26 -17.64 -4.95
C PRO A 98 5.35 -18.62 -5.72
N ASP A 99 5.75 -19.89 -5.85
CA ASP A 99 4.98 -20.90 -6.61
C ASP A 99 3.61 -21.16 -5.98
N VAL A 100 3.57 -21.25 -4.64
CA VAL A 100 2.31 -21.45 -3.90
C VAL A 100 1.41 -20.22 -3.99
N VAL A 101 1.99 -19.00 -4.01
CA VAL A 101 1.22 -17.76 -4.21
C VAL A 101 0.61 -17.75 -5.61
N TYR A 102 1.40 -18.08 -6.63
CA TYR A 102 0.94 -18.10 -8.02
C TYR A 102 -0.20 -19.10 -8.25
N GLN A 103 -0.16 -20.26 -7.60
CA GLN A 103 -1.25 -21.25 -7.65
C GLN A 103 -2.56 -20.79 -6.98
N ARG A 104 -2.51 -19.78 -6.11
CA ARG A 104 -3.68 -19.25 -5.36
C ARG A 104 -4.25 -17.96 -5.96
N MET A 105 -3.55 -17.35 -6.93
CA MET A 105 -4.01 -16.17 -7.66
C MET A 105 -5.04 -16.56 -8.71
#